data_AF-A0A946YE74-F1
#
_entry.id   AF-A0A946YE74-F1
#
_cell.length_a   1.000
_cell.length_b   1.000
_cell.length_c   1.000
_cell.angle_alpha   90.00
_cell.angle_beta   90.00
_cell.angle_gamma   90.00
#
_symmetry.space_group_name_H-M   'P 1'
#
loop_
_entity.id
_entity.type
_entity.pdbx_description
1 polymer ?
#
loop_
_entity_poly.entity_id
_entity_poly.type
_entity_poly.pdbx_seq_one_letter_code
_entity_poly.pdbx_strand_id
1 'polypeptide(L)'
;RHADVAVGNILGSNIFNLLGILGVSAILQPLPVHERILIFDQWVMLGTSLLLLVFLYTGRRLSRMEGGMLLLGYGVYVGLSFTAYGT
;
A
#
# COMPACT_ATOMS: atom_id res chain seq x y z
N ARG A 1 -4.36 12.96 18.79
CA ARG A 1 -3.05 13.65 18.80
C ARG A 1 -1.93 12.76 18.24
N HIS A 2 -1.52 11.64 18.87
CA HIS A 2 -0.52 10.77 18.23
C HIS A 2 -1.04 10.00 17.00
N ALA A 3 -2.31 9.58 17.02
CA ALA A 3 -2.93 8.85 15.90
C ALA A 3 -2.96 9.68 14.60
N ASP A 4 -3.27 10.97 14.70
CA ASP A 4 -3.37 11.86 13.52
C ASP A 4 -1.99 12.08 12.86
N VAL A 5 -0.94 12.19 13.69
CA VAL A 5 0.46 12.30 13.22
C VAL A 5 0.95 10.99 12.62
N ALA A 6 0.60 9.84 13.24
CA ALA A 6 0.97 8.52 12.73
C ALA A 6 0.34 8.27 11.35
N VAL A 7 -0.92 8.64 11.16
CA VAL A 7 -1.61 8.58 9.86
C VAL A 7 -0.91 9.47 8.83
N GLY A 8 -0.62 10.72 9.19
CA GLY A 8 0.07 11.66 8.31
C GLY A 8 1.45 11.14 7.88
N ASN A 9 2.17 10.47 8.78
CA ASN A 9 3.44 9.82 8.47
C ASN A 9 3.27 8.63 7.50
N ILE A 10 2.27 7.78 7.70
CA ILE A 10 2.00 6.62 6.83
C ILE A 10 1.63 7.09 5.42
N LEU A 11 0.71 8.07 5.30
CA LEU A 11 0.31 8.62 4.01
C LEU A 11 1.47 9.36 3.33
N GLY A 12 2.18 10.21 4.07
CA GLY A 12 3.29 11.00 3.55
C GLY A 12 4.45 10.13 3.05
N SER A 13 4.83 9.10 3.79
CA SER A 13 5.90 8.16 3.38
C SER A 13 5.52 7.34 2.14
N ASN A 14 4.27 6.89 2.01
CA ASN A 14 3.81 6.18 0.80
C ASN A 14 3.80 7.07 -0.44
N ILE A 15 3.28 8.30 -0.32
CA ILE A 15 3.26 9.27 -1.42
C ILE A 15 4.69 9.64 -1.82
N PHE A 16 5.58 9.90 -0.86
CA PHE A 16 6.97 10.22 -1.13
C PHE A 16 7.73 9.05 -1.75
N ASN A 17 7.50 7.81 -1.31
CA ASN A 17 8.16 6.64 -1.91
C ASN A 17 7.69 6.41 -3.35
N LEU A 18 6.40 6.58 -3.65
CA LEU A 18 5.88 6.42 -5.02
C LEU A 18 6.31 7.57 -5.94
N LEU A 19 6.10 8.82 -5.54
CA LEU A 19 6.36 9.97 -6.42
C LEU A 19 7.83 10.41 -6.39
N GLY A 20 8.42 10.45 -5.19
CA GLY A 20 9.79 10.88 -4.99
C GLY A 20 10.77 9.79 -5.38
N ILE A 21 10.79 8.67 -4.67
CA ILE A 21 11.79 7.62 -4.91
C ILE A 21 11.52 6.92 -6.25
N LEU A 22 10.36 6.27 -6.41
CA LEU A 22 10.06 5.48 -7.60
C LEU A 22 10.02 6.35 -8.87
N GLY A 23 9.39 7.52 -8.78
CA GLY A 23 9.28 8.47 -9.90
C GLY A 23 10.63 9.00 -10.37
N VAL A 24 11.49 9.46 -9.44
CA VAL A 24 12.84 9.91 -9.81
C VAL A 24 13.68 8.75 -10.32
N SER A 25 13.62 7.57 -9.70
CA SER A 25 14.33 6.37 -10.18
C SER A 25 13.92 6.00 -11.60
N ALA A 26 12.62 6.06 -11.94
CA ALA A 26 12.11 5.75 -13.28
C ALA A 26 12.57 6.75 -14.35
N ILE A 27 12.78 8.03 -13.99
CA ILE A 27 13.33 9.05 -14.90
C ILE A 27 14.80 8.78 -15.18
N LEU A 28 15.57 8.41 -14.15
CA LEU A 28 17.02 8.19 -14.27
C LEU A 28 17.34 6.87 -14.96
N GLN A 29 16.58 5.81 -14.68
CA GLN A 29 16.79 4.49 -15.24
C GLN A 29 15.44 3.79 -15.45
N PRO A 30 15.17 3.25 -16.66
CA PRO A 30 13.99 2.42 -16.87
C PRO A 30 14.02 1.24 -15.90
N LEU A 31 13.05 1.20 -15.00
CA LEU A 31 12.89 0.11 -14.04
C LEU A 31 12.22 -1.06 -14.76
N PRO A 32 12.88 -2.23 -14.91
CA PRO A 32 12.25 -3.41 -15.48
C PRO A 32 11.15 -3.90 -14.53
N VAL A 33 9.90 -3.58 -14.86
CA VAL A 33 8.74 -3.99 -14.08
C VAL A 33 8.28 -5.36 -14.57
N HIS A 34 8.21 -6.35 -13.68
CA HIS A 34 7.62 -7.64 -14.02
C HIS A 34 6.12 -7.48 -14.29
N GLU A 35 5.58 -8.17 -15.30
CA GLU A 35 4.15 -8.10 -15.66
C GLU A 35 3.23 -8.38 -14.45
N ARG A 36 3.66 -9.27 -13.56
CA ARG A 36 2.99 -9.55 -12.28
C ARG A 36 2.69 -8.27 -11.48
N ILE A 37 3.67 -7.37 -11.39
CA ILE A 37 3.53 -6.13 -10.62
C ILE A 37 2.44 -5.26 -11.24
N LEU A 38 2.39 -5.18 -12.58
CA LEU A 38 1.41 -4.36 -13.30
C LEU A 38 -0.02 -4.92 -13.22
N ILE A 39 -0.16 -6.25 -13.23
CA ILE A 39 -1.46 -6.91 -13.33
C ILE A 39 -2.06 -7.24 -11.95
N PHE A 40 -1.22 -7.45 -10.93
CA PHE A 40 -1.67 -7.87 -9.60
C PHE A 40 -1.21 -6.92 -8.49
N ASP A 41 0.10 -6.80 -8.27
CA ASP A 41 0.61 -6.13 -7.06
C ASP A 41 0.23 -4.64 -7.02
N GLN A 42 0.28 -3.94 -8.17
CA GLN A 42 -0.12 -2.54 -8.31
C GLN A 42 -1.60 -2.32 -7.96
N TRP A 43 -2.49 -3.21 -8.41
CA TRP A 43 -3.93 -3.10 -8.13
C TRP A 43 -4.25 -3.39 -6.67
N VAL A 44 -3.57 -4.35 -6.06
CA VAL A 44 -3.70 -4.63 -4.62
C VAL A 44 -3.21 -3.44 -3.79
N MET A 45 -2.06 -2.84 -4.16
CA MET A 45 -1.55 -1.63 -3.50
C MET A 45 -2.50 -0.45 -3.62
N LEU A 46 -3.07 -0.21 -4.82
CA LEU A 46 -4.03 0.87 -5.03
C LEU A 46 -5.33 0.63 -4.25
N GLY A 47 -5.87 -0.58 -4.30
CA GLY A 47 -7.10 -0.95 -3.59
C GLY A 47 -6.96 -0.80 -2.08
N THR A 48 -5.86 -1.29 -1.50
CA THR A 48 -5.57 -1.15 -0.06
C THR A 48 -5.34 0.31 0.34
N SER A 49 -4.64 1.09 -0.48
CA SER A 49 -4.44 2.53 -0.24
C SER A 49 -5.74 3.32 -0.26
N LEU A 50 -6.64 3.02 -1.22
CA LEU A 50 -7.96 3.65 -1.30
C LEU A 50 -8.85 3.25 -0.12
N LEU A 51 -8.82 1.99 0.28
CA LEU A 51 -9.56 1.46 1.42
C LEU A 51 -9.11 2.13 2.73
N LEU A 52 -7.80 2.34 2.90
CA LEU A 52 -7.23 3.13 3.99
C LEU A 52 -7.75 4.57 3.99
N LEU A 53 -7.82 5.20 2.81
CA LEU A 53 -8.37 6.55 2.62
C LEU A 53 -9.85 6.63 3.01
N VAL A 54 -10.66 5.64 2.63
CA VAL A 54 -12.09 5.55 2.99
C VAL A 54 -12.24 5.44 4.50
N PHE A 55 -11.50 4.56 5.17
CA PHE A 55 -11.54 4.43 6.63
C PHE A 55 -11.16 5.73 7.33
N LEU A 56 -10.14 6.42 6.82
CA LEU A 56 -9.71 7.72 7.33
C LEU A 56 -10.74 8.84 7.16
N TYR A 57 -11.52 8.79 6.07
CA TYR A 57 -12.57 9.76 5.80
C TYR A 57 -13.82 9.50 6.66
N THR A 58 -14.23 8.24 6.82
CA THR A 58 -15.44 7.86 7.57
C THR A 58 -15.25 7.88 9.08
N GLY A 59 -14.06 7.49 9.57
CA GLY A 59 -13.69 7.54 10.96
C GLY A 59 -12.34 8.24 11.08
N ARG A 60 -12.30 9.46 11.61
CA ARG A 60 -11.07 10.28 11.77
C ARG A 60 -9.93 9.62 12.58
N ARG A 61 -10.07 8.35 12.96
CA ARG A 61 -9.08 7.50 13.64
C ARG A 61 -9.22 6.06 13.14
N LEU A 62 -8.09 5.45 12.79
CA LEU A 62 -8.02 4.03 12.47
C LEU A 62 -8.31 3.19 13.73
N SER A 63 -9.39 2.43 13.73
CA SER A 63 -9.77 1.55 14.84
C SER A 63 -8.94 0.26 14.84
N ARG A 64 -8.88 -0.42 15.99
CA ARG A 64 -8.21 -1.74 16.09
C ARG A 64 -8.81 -2.78 15.15
N MET A 65 -10.11 -2.68 14.86
CA MET A 65 -10.81 -3.58 13.94
C MET A 65 -10.40 -3.32 12.49
N GLU A 66 -10.33 -2.05 12.08
CA GLU A 66 -9.89 -1.66 10.73
C GLU A 66 -8.42 -2.05 10.50
N GLY A 67 -7.56 -1.82 11.49
CA GLY A 67 -6.17 -2.27 11.45
C GLY A 67 -6.05 -3.80 11.38
N GLY A 68 -6.89 -4.54 12.11
CA GLY A 68 -6.95 -5.99 12.04
C GLY A 68 -7.38 -6.51 10.65
N MET A 69 -8.36 -5.86 10.02
CA MET A 69 -8.77 -6.17 8.65
C MET A 69 -7.65 -5.92 7.64
N LEU A 70 -6.94 -4.79 7.75
CA LEU A 70 -5.80 -4.48 6.88
C LEU A 70 -4.67 -5.49 7.05
N LEU A 71 -4.37 -5.92 8.28
CA LEU A 71 -3.38 -6.96 8.57
C LEU A 71 -3.79 -8.32 8.00
N LEU A 72 -5.05 -8.70 8.13
CA LEU A 72 -5.57 -9.92 7.50
C LEU A 72 -5.45 -9.86 5.98
N GLY A 73 -5.83 -8.74 5.37
CA GLY A 73 -5.67 -8.51 3.94
C GLY A 73 -4.21 -8.63 3.49
N TYR A 74 -3.28 -8.09 4.26
CA TYR A 74 -1.85 -8.25 4.02
C TYR A 74 -1.41 -9.72 4.11
N GLY A 75 -1.89 -10.46 5.11
CA GLY A 75 -1.62 -11.90 5.24
C GLY A 75 -2.13 -12.71 4.05
N VAL A 76 -3.35 -12.41 3.58
CA VAL A 76 -3.92 -13.02 2.37
C VAL A 76 -3.08 -12.68 1.14
N TYR A 77 -2.69 -11.42 0.97
CA TYR A 77 -1.81 -11.00 -0.12
C TYR A 77 -0.47 -11.74 -0.10
N VAL A 78 0.18 -11.85 1.06
CA VAL A 78 1.44 -12.59 1.21
C VAL A 78 1.24 -14.07 0.87
N GLY A 79 0.16 -14.69 1.36
CA GLY A 79 -0.18 -16.07 1.05
C GLY A 79 -0.41 -16.30 -0.44
N LEU A 80 -1.21 -15.45 -1.10
CA LEU A 80 -1.46 -15.49 -2.54
C LEU A 80 -0.18 -15.23 -3.34
N SER A 81 0.65 -14.28 -2.92
CA SER A 81 1.95 -14.00 -3.53
C SER A 81 2.84 -15.24 -3.53
N PHE A 82 2.88 -15.96 -2.41
CA PHE A 82 3.71 -17.15 -2.26
C PHE A 82 3.14 -18.39 -2.99
N THR A 83 1.82 -18.53 -3.06
CA THR A 83 1.20 -19.70 -3.72
C THR A 83 1.00 -19.53 -5.22
N ALA A 84 0.59 -18.34 -5.67
CA ALA A 84 0.30 -18.07 -7.07
C ALA A 84 1.55 -17.68 -7.88
N TYR A 85 2.60 -17.21 -7.21
CA TYR A 85 3.81 -16.69 -7.86
C TYR A 85 5.12 -17.15 -7.18
N GLY A 86 5.07 -18.18 -6.34
CA GLY A 86 6.22 -18.71 -5.59
C GLY A 86 7.15 -19.66 -6.36
N THR A 87 7.24 -19.53 -7.68
CA THR A 87 8.19 -20.28 -8.53
C THR A 87 8.88 -19.35 -9.50
#